data_AF-A0A9X4AVW4-F1
#
_entry.id   AF-A0A9X4AVW4-F1
#
_cell.length_a   1.000
_cell.length_b   1.000
_cell.length_c   1.000
_cell.angle_alpha   90.00
_cell.angle_beta   90.00
_cell.angle_gamma   90.00
#
_symmetry.space_group_name_H-M   'P 1'
#
loop_
_entity.id
_entity.type
_entity.pdbx_description
1 polymer ?
#
loop_
_entity_poly.entity_id
_entity_poly.type
_entity_poly.pdbx_seq_one_letter_code
_entity_poly.pdbx_strand_id
1 'polypeptide(L)'
;MLKIKQLQMHALADAETRDFEQRVLAHLRRCSPGKTEARSDEELRALIRDGLALAESYGILSERGVCLYIDLMVRFGEDFDRAPGLRWITQYLSDTSITDPEARILAVFDALHAYSDELDAHRHARRSN
;
A
#
# COMPACT_ATOMS: atom_id res chain seq x y z
N MET A 1 -19.81 0.58 -2.68
CA MET A 1 -18.61 0.55 -1.82
C MET A 1 -18.66 -0.75 -1.04
N LEU A 2 -18.02 -1.81 -1.55
CA LEU A 2 -17.87 -3.05 -0.81
C LEU A 2 -16.97 -2.74 0.40
N LYS A 3 -17.51 -2.89 1.61
CA LYS A 3 -16.69 -2.98 2.80
C LYS A 3 -16.04 -4.36 2.70
N ILE A 4 -14.71 -4.45 2.62
CA ILE A 4 -13.98 -5.73 2.68
C ILE A 4 -14.06 -6.19 4.14
N LYS A 5 -15.27 -6.51 4.60
CA LYS A 5 -15.53 -6.99 5.94
C LYS A 5 -15.47 -8.50 5.86
N GLN A 6 -14.24 -8.99 5.99
CA GLN A 6 -13.87 -10.40 5.93
C GLN A 6 -14.11 -11.01 4.55
N LEU A 7 -13.31 -12.01 4.23
CA LEU A 7 -13.62 -13.05 3.25
C LEU A 7 -15.00 -13.64 3.54
N GLN A 8 -16.08 -12.96 3.14
CA GLN A 8 -17.43 -13.46 3.32
C GLN A 8 -17.63 -14.58 2.31
N MET A 9 -17.49 -15.79 2.85
CA MET A 9 -17.90 -17.09 2.31
C MET A 9 -16.98 -17.66 1.22
N HIS A 10 -16.16 -18.65 1.64
CA HIS A 10 -15.13 -19.46 0.96
C HIS A 10 -15.33 -19.92 -0.52
N ALA A 11 -16.41 -19.56 -1.21
CA ALA A 11 -16.57 -19.77 -2.65
C ALA A 11 -16.88 -18.47 -3.42
N LEU A 12 -17.51 -17.49 -2.77
CA LEU A 12 -17.75 -16.14 -3.31
C LEU A 12 -16.56 -15.22 -3.02
N ALA A 13 -15.96 -15.36 -1.83
CA ALA A 13 -14.74 -14.67 -1.42
C ALA A 13 -13.57 -14.93 -2.38
N ASP A 14 -13.46 -16.14 -2.93
CA ASP A 14 -12.38 -16.51 -3.86
C ASP A 14 -12.47 -15.79 -5.20
N ALA A 15 -13.68 -15.63 -5.75
CA ALA A 15 -13.89 -14.90 -6.99
C ALA A 15 -13.69 -13.40 -6.78
N GLU A 16 -14.26 -12.84 -5.71
CA GLU A 16 -14.10 -11.42 -5.39
C GLU A 16 -12.65 -11.06 -5.03
N THR A 17 -11.92 -11.96 -4.36
CA THR A 17 -10.50 -11.79 -4.05
C THR A 17 -9.66 -11.85 -5.31
N ARG A 18 -9.93 -12.79 -6.23
CA ARG A 18 -9.23 -12.85 -7.53
C ARG A 18 -9.49 -11.59 -8.37
N ASP A 19 -10.73 -11.11 -8.39
CA ASP A 19 -11.08 -9.90 -9.11
C ASP A 19 -10.41 -8.66 -8.50
N PHE A 20 -10.32 -8.59 -7.16
CA PHE A 20 -9.57 -7.56 -6.45
C PHE A 20 -8.07 -7.64 -6.75
N GLU A 21 -7.45 -8.82 -6.61
CA GLU A 21 -6.05 -9.06 -6.96
C GLU A 21 -5.76 -8.63 -8.39
N GLN A 22 -6.64 -8.94 -9.33
CA GLN A 22 -6.49 -8.55 -10.73
C GLN A 22 -6.57 -7.03 -10.92
N ARG A 23 -7.51 -6.34 -10.25
CA ARG A 23 -7.60 -4.87 -10.29
C ARG A 23 -6.37 -4.19 -9.72
N VAL A 24 -5.89 -4.66 -8.56
CA VAL A 24 -4.69 -4.12 -7.92
C VAL A 24 -3.45 -4.42 -8.75
N LEU A 25 -3.30 -5.63 -9.27
CA LEU A 25 -2.20 -6.00 -10.17
C LEU A 25 -2.15 -5.07 -11.40
N ALA A 26 -3.29 -4.85 -12.05
CA ALA A 26 -3.39 -3.94 -13.19
C ALA A 26 -3.04 -2.49 -12.80
N HIS A 27 -3.48 -2.04 -11.63
CA HIS A 27 -3.13 -0.73 -11.08
C HIS A 27 -1.62 -0.60 -10.84
N LEU A 28 -1.00 -1.59 -10.17
CA LEU A 28 0.44 -1.61 -9.89
C LEU A 28 1.29 -1.57 -11.16
N ARG A 29 0.93 -2.38 -12.17
CA ARG A 29 1.60 -2.39 -13.48
C ARG A 29 1.52 -1.05 -14.19
N ARG A 30 0.38 -0.35 -14.07
CA ARG A 30 0.16 0.95 -14.71
C ARG A 30 0.84 2.10 -13.97
N CYS A 31 0.76 2.12 -12.65
CA CYS A 31 1.17 3.26 -11.82
C CYS A 31 2.62 3.15 -11.33
N SER A 32 3.23 1.98 -11.39
CA SER A 32 4.62 1.76 -10.97
C SER A 32 5.34 0.74 -11.87
N PRO A 33 5.41 0.98 -13.20
CA PRO A 33 5.97 0.02 -14.15
C PRO A 33 7.43 -0.34 -13.80
N GLY A 34 8.29 0.65 -13.53
CA GLY A 34 9.70 0.40 -13.19
C GLY A 34 9.94 -0.33 -11.87
N LYS A 35 8.94 -0.44 -10.99
CA LYS A 35 9.03 -1.22 -9.73
C LYS A 35 8.43 -2.61 -9.86
N THR A 36 7.60 -2.82 -10.87
CA THR A 36 6.85 -4.07 -11.06
C THR A 36 7.39 -4.89 -12.22
N GLU A 37 8.01 -4.30 -13.23
CA GLU A 37 8.49 -4.98 -14.45
C GLU A 37 9.38 -6.19 -14.19
N ALA A 38 10.23 -6.13 -13.16
CA ALA A 38 11.14 -7.22 -12.79
C ALA A 38 10.45 -8.36 -12.02
N ARG A 39 9.23 -8.14 -11.53
CA ARG A 39 8.43 -9.11 -10.80
C ARG A 39 7.43 -9.78 -11.73
N SER A 40 7.29 -11.09 -11.61
CA SER A 40 6.22 -11.86 -12.21
C SER A 40 4.86 -11.49 -11.61
N ASP A 41 3.78 -11.84 -12.32
CA ASP A 41 2.43 -11.61 -11.80
C ASP A 41 2.16 -12.41 -10.53
N GLU A 42 2.77 -13.59 -10.36
CA GLU A 42 2.58 -14.39 -9.14
C GLU A 42 3.30 -13.76 -7.93
N GLU A 43 4.51 -13.22 -8.12
CA GLU A 43 5.20 -12.46 -7.06
C GLU A 43 4.41 -11.21 -6.65
N LEU A 44 3.78 -10.53 -7.60
CA LEU A 44 2.92 -9.38 -7.29
C LEU A 44 1.61 -9.82 -6.61
N ARG A 45 1.02 -10.95 -6.98
CA ARG A 45 -0.16 -11.50 -6.28
C ARG A 45 0.18 -11.90 -4.84
N ALA A 46 1.33 -12.53 -4.61
CA ALA A 46 1.80 -12.83 -3.26
C ALA A 46 1.92 -11.54 -2.43
N LEU A 47 2.58 -10.51 -2.97
CA LEU A 47 2.67 -9.20 -2.32
C LEU A 47 1.29 -8.57 -2.04
N ILE A 48 0.32 -8.70 -2.95
CA ILE A 48 -1.05 -8.19 -2.75
C ILE A 48 -1.73 -8.91 -1.58
N ARG A 49 -1.57 -10.24 -1.46
CA ARG A 49 -2.14 -11.03 -0.36
C ARG A 49 -1.50 -10.66 0.97
N ASP A 50 -0.18 -10.48 1.00
CA ASP A 50 0.54 -10.04 2.20
C ASP A 50 0.10 -8.62 2.61
N GLY A 51 -0.02 -7.71 1.64
CA GLY A 51 -0.50 -6.35 1.88
C GLY A 51 -1.94 -6.29 2.37
N LEU A 52 -2.81 -7.19 1.90
CA LEU A 52 -4.18 -7.34 2.43
C LEU A 52 -4.16 -7.70 3.93
N ALA A 53 -3.38 -8.72 4.29
CA ALA A 53 -3.28 -9.19 5.68
C ALA A 53 -2.67 -8.13 6.61
N LEU A 54 -1.64 -7.42 6.14
CA LEU A 54 -1.01 -6.33 6.89
C LEU A 54 -1.95 -5.13 7.06
N ALA A 55 -2.64 -4.70 5.99
CA ALA A 55 -3.61 -3.62 6.05
C ALA A 55 -4.77 -3.95 7.02
N GLU A 56 -5.26 -5.19 7.00
CA GLU A 56 -6.28 -5.67 7.93
C GLU A 56 -5.80 -5.59 9.40
N SER A 57 -4.53 -5.88 9.68
CA SER A 57 -3.95 -5.75 11.03
C SER A 57 -3.97 -4.31 11.57
N TYR A 58 -3.97 -3.32 10.67
CA TYR A 58 -4.16 -1.90 11.00
C TYR A 58 -5.62 -1.45 10.94
N GLY A 59 -6.57 -2.37 10.74
CA GLY A 59 -8.00 -2.08 10.63
C GLY A 59 -8.41 -1.42 9.31
N ILE A 60 -7.54 -1.42 8.30
CA ILE A 60 -7.81 -0.88 6.97
C ILE A 60 -8.56 -1.95 6.17
N LEU A 61 -9.83 -1.70 5.88
CA LEU A 61 -10.75 -2.69 5.31
C LEU A 61 -11.45 -2.20 4.04
N SER A 62 -11.15 -1.01 3.54
CA SER A 62 -11.68 -0.58 2.24
C SER A 62 -10.73 -0.99 1.11
N GLU A 63 -11.31 -1.28 -0.07
CA GLU A 63 -10.53 -1.58 -1.27
C GLU A 63 -9.51 -0.47 -1.58
N ARG A 64 -9.91 0.79 -1.39
CA ARG A 64 -9.04 1.94 -1.61
C ARG A 64 -7.90 1.97 -0.59
N GLY A 65 -8.18 1.78 0.69
CA GLY A 65 -7.19 1.81 1.75
C GLY A 65 -6.17 0.69 1.61
N VAL A 66 -6.62 -0.52 1.29
CA VAL A 66 -5.73 -1.66 1.01
C VAL A 66 -4.87 -1.39 -0.22
N CYS A 67 -5.46 -0.85 -1.30
CA CYS A 67 -4.71 -0.48 -2.50
C CYS A 67 -3.61 0.55 -2.19
N LEU A 68 -3.92 1.59 -1.40
CA LEU A 68 -2.93 2.57 -0.95
C LEU A 68 -1.80 1.93 -0.14
N TYR A 69 -2.13 0.99 0.77
CA TYR A 69 -1.13 0.27 1.55
C TYR A 69 -0.19 -0.54 0.65
N ILE A 70 -0.74 -1.27 -0.32
CA ILE A 70 0.03 -2.07 -1.29
C ILE A 70 0.91 -1.19 -2.19
N ASP A 71 0.41 -0.03 -2.63
CA ASP A 71 1.20 0.95 -3.39
C ASP A 71 2.42 1.42 -2.58
N LEU A 72 2.27 1.62 -1.26
CA LEU A 72 3.39 1.97 -0.38
C LEU A 72 4.41 0.83 -0.27
N MET A 73 3.96 -0.42 -0.16
CA MET A 73 4.87 -1.58 -0.14
C MET A 73 5.71 -1.66 -1.42
N VAL A 74 5.10 -1.46 -2.59
CA VAL A 74 5.81 -1.51 -3.87
C VAL A 74 6.82 -0.36 -4.01
N ARG A 75 6.49 0.81 -3.46
CA ARG A 75 7.34 2.00 -3.61
C ARG A 75 8.49 2.07 -2.61
N PHE A 76 8.20 1.80 -1.35
CA PHE A 76 9.11 2.00 -0.22
C PHE A 76 9.68 0.70 0.37
N GLY A 77 9.21 -0.45 -0.11
CA GLY A 77 9.62 -1.79 0.34
C GLY A 77 8.52 -2.48 1.14
N GLU A 78 8.50 -3.81 1.10
CA GLU A 78 7.46 -4.63 1.74
C GLU A 78 7.36 -4.40 3.26
N ASP A 79 8.49 -4.11 3.90
CA ASP A 79 8.60 -3.79 5.33
C ASP A 79 8.66 -2.28 5.62
N PHE A 80 8.11 -1.41 4.75
CA PHE A 80 8.19 0.05 4.92
C PHE A 80 7.63 0.52 6.28
N ASP A 81 6.58 -0.15 6.77
CA ASP A 81 5.94 0.11 8.05
C ASP A 81 6.80 -0.33 9.24
N ARG A 82 7.92 -1.04 9.02
CA ARG A 82 8.86 -1.51 10.06
C ARG A 82 10.26 -0.95 9.86
N ALA A 83 10.50 -0.21 8.78
CA ALA A 83 11.81 0.33 8.47
C ALA A 83 12.28 1.29 9.58
N PRO A 84 13.53 1.18 10.08
CA PRO A 84 14.02 2.00 11.20
C PRO A 84 13.90 3.51 10.99
N GLY A 85 14.00 3.99 9.74
CA GLY A 85 13.85 5.39 9.37
C GLY A 85 12.40 5.87 9.20
N LEU A 86 11.42 4.95 9.26
CA LEU A 86 10.00 5.21 9.01
C LEU A 86 9.10 4.82 10.20
N ARG A 87 9.65 4.73 11.42
CA ARG A 87 8.88 4.37 12.63
C ARG A 87 7.64 5.23 12.87
N TRP A 88 7.66 6.47 12.39
CA TRP A 88 6.52 7.38 12.47
C TRP A 88 5.29 6.81 11.72
N ILE A 89 5.49 6.03 10.65
CA ILE A 89 4.42 5.37 9.90
C ILE A 89 3.70 4.36 10.77
N THR A 90 4.44 3.43 11.39
CA THR A 90 3.85 2.41 12.27
C THR A 90 3.05 3.05 13.39
N GLN A 91 3.61 4.12 13.99
CA GLN A 91 2.97 4.88 15.06
C GLN A 91 1.67 5.51 14.57
N TYR A 92 1.68 6.12 13.38
CA TYR A 92 0.51 6.79 12.81
C TYR A 92 -0.58 5.81 12.36
N LEU A 93 -0.21 4.69 11.72
CA LEU A 93 -1.15 3.64 11.32
C LEU A 93 -1.78 2.94 12.52
N SER A 94 -1.06 2.87 13.64
CA SER A 94 -1.53 2.28 14.90
C SER A 94 -2.20 3.29 15.83
N ASP A 95 -2.21 4.59 15.48
CA ASP A 95 -2.73 5.64 16.35
C ASP A 95 -4.25 5.49 16.49
N THR A 96 -4.70 5.10 17.69
CA THR A 96 -6.11 4.90 18.00
C THR A 96 -6.84 6.21 18.34
N SER A 97 -6.12 7.32 18.47
CA SER A 97 -6.73 8.65 18.59
C SER A 97 -7.39 9.11 17.27
N ILE A 98 -6.90 8.60 16.14
CA ILE A 98 -7.54 8.76 14.82
C ILE A 98 -8.46 7.56 14.61
N THR A 99 -9.77 7.80 14.77
CA THR A 99 -10.79 6.73 14.77
C THR A 99 -11.04 6.11 13.40
N ASP A 100 -10.64 6.76 12.32
CA ASP A 100 -10.83 6.27 10.95
C ASP A 100 -9.52 5.69 10.38
N PRO A 101 -9.40 4.35 10.23
CA PRO A 101 -8.26 3.70 9.61
C PRO A 101 -7.96 4.18 8.19
N GLU A 102 -8.98 4.58 7.44
CA GLU A 102 -8.83 5.07 6.06
C GLU A 102 -8.18 6.45 6.02
N ALA A 103 -8.51 7.32 6.98
CA ALA A 103 -7.85 8.61 7.13
C ALA A 103 -6.37 8.45 7.51
N ARG A 104 -6.03 7.44 8.32
CA ARG A 104 -4.64 7.16 8.70
C ARG A 104 -3.77 6.78 7.50
N ILE A 105 -4.22 5.83 6.68
CA ILE A 105 -3.45 5.39 5.52
C ILE A 105 -3.34 6.49 4.45
N LEU A 106 -4.39 7.28 4.25
CA LEU A 106 -4.35 8.40 3.31
C LEU A 106 -3.32 9.45 3.74
N ALA A 107 -3.31 9.83 5.02
CA ALA A 107 -2.34 10.79 5.54
C ALA A 107 -0.89 10.29 5.44
N VAL A 108 -0.65 9.00 5.72
CA VAL A 108 0.68 8.38 5.51
C VAL A 108 1.08 8.44 4.04
N PHE A 109 0.15 8.10 3.14
CA PHE A 109 0.41 8.12 1.70
C PHE A 109 0.80 9.51 1.22
N ASP A 110 0.06 10.53 1.63
CA ASP A 110 0.33 11.94 1.29
C ASP A 110 1.67 12.41 1.85
N ALA A 111 1.96 12.10 3.13
CA ALA A 111 3.21 12.47 3.78
C ALA A 111 4.43 11.81 3.10
N LEU A 112 4.32 10.55 2.70
CA LEU A 112 5.39 9.83 2.01
C LEU A 112 5.63 10.34 0.58
N HIS A 113 4.57 10.74 -0.14
CA HIS A 113 4.71 11.34 -1.46
C HIS A 113 5.39 12.71 -1.36
N ALA A 114 4.97 13.55 -0.41
CA ALA A 114 5.61 14.84 -0.17
C ALA A 114 7.11 14.67 0.16
N TYR A 115 7.44 13.66 0.98
CA TYR A 115 8.83 13.34 1.32
C TYR A 115 9.65 12.86 0.13
N SER A 116 9.10 12.02 -0.75
CA SER A 116 9.82 11.56 -1.95
C SER A 116 10.08 12.70 -2.94
N ASP A 117 9.09 13.56 -3.15
CA ASP A 117 9.21 14.69 -4.07
C ASP A 117 10.28 15.69 -3.60
N GLU A 118 10.35 15.94 -2.29
CA GLU A 118 11.36 16.79 -1.68
C GLU A 118 12.77 16.20 -1.82
N LEU A 119 12.93 14.89 -1.58
CA LEU A 119 14.21 14.20 -1.76
C LEU A 119 14.71 14.20 -3.20
N ASP A 120 13.81 14.00 -4.17
CA ASP A 120 14.14 14.02 -5.59
C ASP A 120 14.49 15.44 -6.05
N ALA A 121 13.75 16.46 -5.59
CA ALA A 121 14.09 17.86 -5.83
C ALA A 121 15.49 18.21 -5.29
N HIS A 122 15.85 17.75 -4.09
CA HIS A 122 17.19 17.96 -3.53
C HIS A 122 18.30 17.22 -4.27
N ARG A 123 18.03 16.01 -4.80
CA ARG A 123 18.99 15.26 -5.62
C ARG A 123 19.23 15.92 -6.98
N HIS A 124 18.20 16.49 -7.59
CA HIS A 124 18.33 17.27 -8.81
C HIS A 124 19.10 18.57 -8.57
N ALA A 125 18.80 19.30 -7.49
CA ALA A 125 19.51 20.54 -7.14
C ALA A 125 21.02 20.34 -6.88
N ARG A 126 21.42 19.17 -6.35
CA ARG A 126 22.84 18.82 -6.10
C ARG A 126 23.59 18.30 -7.33
N ARG A 127 22.92 17.94 -8.41
CA ARG A 127 23.56 17.50 -9.67
C ARG A 127 23.76 18.64 -10.68
N SER A 128 23.15 19.80 -10.44
CA SER A 128 23.19 20.97 -11.31
C SER A 128 24.19 22.05 -10.89
N ASN A 129 25.04 21.75 -9.89
CA ASN A 129 26.10 22.61 -9.37
C ASN A 129 27.40 21.80 -9.25
#